data_AF-A0A838PS07-F1
#
_entry.id   AF-A0A838PS07-F1
#
_cell.length_a   1.000
_cell.length_b   1.000
_cell.length_c   1.000
_cell.angle_alpha   90.00
_cell.angle_beta   90.00
_cell.angle_gamma   90.00
#
_symmetry.space_group_name_H-M   'P 1'
#
loop_
_entity.id
_entity.type
_entity.pdbx_description
1 polymer ?
#
loop_
_entity_poly.entity_id
_entity_poly.type
_entity_poly.pdbx_seq_one_letter_code
_entity_poly.pdbx_strand_id
1 'polypeptide(L)'
;MRSHSDTRFIFVTGGVVSALGKGIAAASIGRLLVARGLRVTIQKFDPYINLDPGTMSPFQHGEVFVTEDGAETDLDLGHYERFTGANTTRGSNV
;
A
#
# COMPACT_ATOMS: atom_id res chain seq x y z
N MET A 1 1.23 24.95 21.25
CA MET A 1 0.22 24.72 20.20
C MET A 1 0.87 23.98 19.05
N ARG A 2 0.50 22.72 18.79
CA ARG A 2 0.85 22.08 17.51
C ARG A 2 -0.10 22.66 16.46
N SER A 3 0.46 23.40 15.49
CA SER A 3 -0.26 23.74 14.26
C SER A 3 -0.80 22.44 13.67
N HIS A 4 -2.11 22.36 13.44
CA HIS A 4 -2.68 21.26 12.68
C HIS A 4 -2.20 21.46 11.24
N SER A 5 -1.10 20.80 10.89
CA SER A 5 -0.62 20.76 9.51
C SER A 5 -1.56 19.87 8.71
N ASP A 6 -2.03 20.37 7.57
CA ASP A 6 -2.82 19.58 6.62
C ASP A 6 -2.12 18.27 6.26
N THR A 7 -2.91 17.22 6.01
CA THR A 7 -2.41 15.95 5.51
C THR A 7 -1.68 16.17 4.18
N ARG A 8 -0.45 15.67 4.10
CA ARG A 8 0.37 15.75 2.88
C ARG A 8 0.23 14.47 2.08
N PHE A 9 0.15 14.60 0.76
CA PHE A 9 0.02 13.49 -0.19
C PHE A 9 1.29 13.37 -1.02
N ILE A 10 1.80 12.14 -1.13
CA ILE A 10 2.93 11.79 -2.00
C ILE A 10 2.40 10.77 -3.01
N PHE A 11 2.37 11.15 -4.29
CA PHE A 11 1.97 10.24 -5.36
C PHE A 11 3.20 9.54 -5.94
N VAL A 12 3.16 8.21 -5.97
CA VAL A 12 4.20 7.39 -6.58
C VAL A 12 3.67 6.82 -7.88
N THR A 13 4.22 7.26 -9.02
CA THR A 13 3.84 6.80 -10.35
C THR A 13 4.94 5.94 -10.98
N GLY A 14 4.60 5.18 -12.01
CA GLY A 14 5.53 4.34 -12.76
C GLY A 14 5.56 4.72 -14.24
N GLY A 15 6.75 4.64 -14.85
CA GLY A 15 6.94 4.82 -16.28
C GLY A 15 7.83 3.74 -16.88
N VAL A 16 7.89 3.71 -18.21
CA VAL A 16 8.70 2.78 -19.03
C VAL A 16 8.21 1.33 -18.97
N VAL A 17 8.36 0.66 -17.83
CA VAL A 17 7.99 -0.75 -17.64
C VAL A 17 7.42 -1.02 -16.24
N SER A 18 6.61 -2.07 -16.12
CA SER A 18 6.12 -2.59 -14.84
C SER A 18 7.22 -3.40 -14.11
N ALA A 19 6.92 -3.90 -12.90
CA ALA A 19 7.83 -4.73 -12.09
C ALA A 19 9.15 -4.08 -11.60
N LEU A 20 9.31 -2.76 -11.70
CA LEU A 20 10.49 -2.03 -11.19
C LEU A 20 10.58 -1.90 -9.66
N GLY A 21 9.71 -2.56 -8.89
CA GLY A 21 9.73 -2.47 -7.42
C GLY A 21 9.11 -1.19 -6.84
N LYS A 22 8.08 -0.63 -7.50
CA LYS A 22 7.39 0.59 -7.05
C LYS A 22 6.75 0.46 -5.67
N GLY A 23 6.10 -0.69 -5.39
CA GLY A 23 5.51 -0.97 -4.08
C GLY A 23 6.57 -0.94 -2.96
N ILE A 24 7.72 -1.59 -3.17
CA ILE A 24 8.83 -1.60 -2.21
C ILE A 24 9.45 -0.21 -2.02
N ALA A 25 9.61 0.56 -3.11
CA ALA A 25 10.09 1.94 -3.01
C ALA A 25 9.14 2.83 -2.19
N ALA A 26 7.82 2.75 -2.45
CA ALA A 26 6.81 3.46 -1.68
C ALA A 26 6.80 3.05 -0.19
N ALA A 27 6.86 1.74 0.08
CA ALA A 27 6.95 1.20 1.44
C ALA A 27 8.21 1.70 2.18
N SER A 28 9.35 1.76 1.48
CA SER A 28 10.63 2.23 2.02
C SER A 28 10.58 3.73 2.36
N ILE A 29 9.99 4.55 1.50
CA ILE A 29 9.74 5.98 1.80
C ILE A 29 8.84 6.10 3.03
N GLY A 30 7.77 5.30 3.10
CA GLY A 30 6.88 5.23 4.27
C GLY A 30 7.64 4.91 5.56
N ARG A 31 8.53 3.91 5.53
CA ARG A 31 9.38 3.54 6.68
C ARG A 31 10.23 4.71 7.16
N LEU A 32 10.87 5.44 6.24
CA LEU A 32 11.72 6.59 6.58
C LEU A 32 10.92 7.72 7.23
N LEU A 33 9.69 7.97 6.73
CA LEU A 33 8.80 8.97 7.30
C LEU A 33 8.29 8.56 8.70
N VAL A 34 7.93 7.28 8.90
CA VAL A 34 7.60 6.74 10.23
C VAL A 34 8.79 6.85 11.18
N ALA A 35 10.01 6.55 10.73
CA ALA A 35 11.22 6.71 11.53
C ALA A 35 11.51 8.17 11.93
N ARG A 36 10.96 9.15 11.20
CA ARG A 36 10.99 10.58 11.54
C ARG A 36 9.85 11.00 12.49
N GLY A 37 9.05 10.06 13.00
CA GLY A 37 7.94 10.31 13.91
C GLY A 37 6.66 10.81 13.24
N LEU A 38 6.55 10.65 11.91
CA LEU A 38 5.34 11.03 11.17
C LEU A 38 4.34 9.86 11.15
N ARG A 39 3.05 10.20 11.20
CA ARG A 39 1.98 9.24 10.91
C ARG A 39 1.85 9.10 9.40
N VAL A 40 1.94 7.88 8.90
CA VAL A 40 1.91 7.58 7.47
C VAL A 40 0.90 6.46 7.23
N THR A 41 0.14 6.59 6.15
CA THR A 41 -0.64 5.49 5.56
C THR A 41 -0.33 5.45 4.06
N ILE A 42 -0.43 4.28 3.45
CA ILE A 42 -0.18 4.06 2.02
C ILE A 42 -1.43 3.44 1.42
N GLN A 43 -1.77 3.90 0.22
CA GLN A 43 -2.89 3.41 -0.58
C GLN A 43 -2.38 2.91 -1.93
N LYS A 44 -2.82 1.72 -2.32
CA LYS A 44 -2.56 1.11 -3.63
C LYS A 44 -3.77 1.34 -4.53
N PHE A 45 -3.50 1.84 -5.74
CA PHE A 45 -4.47 1.90 -6.82
C PHE A 45 -4.16 0.78 -7.82
N ASP A 46 -5.03 -0.21 -7.92
CA ASP A 46 -4.91 -1.32 -8.85
C ASP A 46 -5.79 -1.08 -10.08
N PRO A 47 -5.22 -0.98 -11.29
CA PRO A 47 -6.00 -0.66 -12.49
C PRO A 47 -6.77 -1.88 -13.04
N TYR A 48 -6.81 -2.99 -12.32
CA TYR A 48 -7.52 -4.20 -12.73
C TYR A 48 -9.03 -4.03 -12.56
N ILE A 49 -9.81 -4.72 -13.41
CA ILE A 49 -11.26 -4.68 -13.33
C ILE A 49 -11.82 -5.56 -12.20
N ASN A 50 -10.99 -6.46 -11.67
CA ASN A 50 -11.32 -7.30 -10.52
C ASN A 50 -11.65 -6.40 -9.32
N LEU A 51 -12.78 -6.67 -8.66
CA LEU A 51 -13.18 -5.92 -7.47
C LEU A 51 -12.26 -6.22 -6.27
N ASP A 52 -11.74 -7.44 -6.23
CA ASP A 52 -10.78 -7.93 -5.26
C ASP A 52 -9.92 -9.04 -5.91
N PRO A 53 -8.72 -9.31 -5.38
CA PRO A 53 -7.85 -10.35 -5.92
C PRO A 53 -8.23 -11.76 -5.48
N GLY A 54 -9.30 -11.95 -4.68
CA GLY A 54 -9.77 -13.29 -4.26
C GLY A 54 -10.22 -14.17 -5.44
N THR A 55 -10.55 -13.54 -6.57
CA THR A 55 -10.88 -14.22 -7.84
C THR A 55 -9.67 -14.55 -8.72
N MET A 56 -8.47 -14.08 -8.36
CA MET A 56 -7.24 -14.25 -9.15
C MET A 56 -6.47 -15.49 -8.69
N SER A 57 -5.83 -16.19 -9.62
CA SER A 57 -4.99 -17.36 -9.28
C SER A 57 -3.72 -16.90 -8.52
N PRO A 58 -3.50 -17.33 -7.27
CA PRO A 58 -2.36 -16.86 -6.49
C PRO A 58 -1.00 -17.30 -7.04
N PHE A 59 -0.97 -18.46 -7.71
CA PHE A 59 0.26 -18.98 -8.34
C PHE A 59 0.71 -18.15 -9.54
N GLN A 60 -0.18 -17.37 -10.14
CA GLN A 60 0.10 -16.56 -11.33
C GLN A 60 0.22 -15.07 -11.00
N HIS A 61 -0.54 -14.57 -10.03
CA HIS A 61 -0.65 -13.14 -9.75
C HIS A 61 -0.07 -12.72 -8.39
N GLY A 62 0.41 -13.68 -7.59
CA GLY A 62 0.91 -13.43 -6.24
C GLY A 62 -0.12 -13.74 -5.16
N GLU A 63 0.31 -13.66 -3.90
CA GLU A 63 -0.57 -13.91 -2.76
C GLU A 63 -1.70 -12.88 -2.66
N VAL A 64 -2.79 -13.28 -2.01
CA VAL A 64 -3.85 -12.37 -1.56
C VAL A 64 -3.54 -11.99 -0.12
N PHE A 65 -3.43 -10.69 0.16
CA PHE A 65 -3.20 -10.20 1.51
C PHE A 65 -4.55 -9.92 2.20
N VAL A 66 -4.69 -10.38 3.44
CA VAL A 66 -5.92 -10.18 4.23
C VAL A 66 -5.65 -9.18 5.35
N THR A 67 -6.39 -8.07 5.35
CA THR A 67 -6.33 -7.02 6.38
C THR A 67 -7.12 -7.40 7.64
N GLU A 68 -6.88 -6.71 8.75
CA GLU A 68 -7.61 -6.93 10.02
C GLU A 68 -9.13 -6.70 9.90
N ASP A 69 -9.59 -5.85 8.97
CA ASP A 69 -11.02 -5.67 8.67
C ASP A 69 -11.58 -6.73 7.70
N GLY A 70 -10.80 -7.78 7.40
CA GLY A 70 -11.21 -8.94 6.61
C GLY A 70 -11.29 -8.67 5.11
N ALA A 71 -10.60 -7.65 4.59
CA ALA A 71 -10.55 -7.40 3.16
C ALA A 71 -9.47 -8.25 2.50
N GLU A 72 -9.83 -8.93 1.41
CA GLU A 72 -8.89 -9.57 0.49
C GLU A 72 -8.34 -8.49 -0.45
N THR A 73 -7.02 -8.33 -0.47
CA THR A 73 -6.33 -7.20 -1.11
C THR A 73 -5.05 -7.63 -1.80
N ASP A 74 -4.49 -6.74 -2.63
CA ASP A 74 -3.22 -6.96 -3.30
C ASP A 74 -2.06 -7.11 -2.31
N LEU A 75 -1.07 -7.93 -2.67
CA LEU A 75 0.08 -8.26 -1.83
C LEU A 75 0.91 -7.04 -1.39
N ASP A 76 0.86 -5.93 -2.13
CA ASP A 76 1.58 -4.70 -1.78
C ASP A 76 1.14 -4.14 -0.42
N LEU A 77 -0.13 -4.35 0.01
CA LEU A 77 -0.58 -3.90 1.33
C LEU A 77 0.20 -4.60 2.46
N GLY A 78 0.53 -5.88 2.28
CA GLY A 78 1.40 -6.59 3.22
C GLY A 78 2.80 -5.96 3.29
N HIS A 79 3.35 -5.45 2.18
CA HIS A 79 4.60 -4.69 2.22
C HIS A 79 4.45 -3.38 3.00
N TYR A 80 3.34 -2.67 2.82
CA TYR A 80 3.09 -1.40 3.51
C TYR A 80 2.97 -1.60 5.02
N GLU A 81 2.21 -2.60 5.47
CA GLU A 81 2.09 -2.92 6.90
C GLU A 81 3.44 -3.30 7.50
N ARG A 82 4.19 -4.20 6.85
CA ARG A 82 5.50 -4.66 7.33
C ARG A 82 6.52 -3.52 7.46
N PHE A 83 6.49 -2.53 6.57
CA PHE A 83 7.42 -1.40 6.60
C PHE A 83 6.97 -0.29 7.56
N THR A 84 5.69 0.08 7.53
CA THR A 84 5.19 1.22 8.29
C THR A 84 4.79 0.85 9.72
N GLY A 85 4.45 -0.41 9.97
CA GLY A 85 3.89 -0.87 11.25
C GLY A 85 2.45 -0.37 11.50
N ALA A 86 1.79 0.15 10.47
CA ALA A 86 0.41 0.60 10.53
C ALA A 86 -0.49 -0.34 9.74
N ASN A 87 -1.61 -0.76 10.35
CA ASN A 87 -2.58 -1.63 9.69
C ASN A 87 -3.27 -0.88 8.55
N THR A 88 -3.42 -1.58 7.42
CA THR A 88 -4.19 -1.16 6.26
C THR A 88 -5.62 -1.68 6.37
N THR A 89 -6.51 -1.14 5.55
CA THR A 89 -7.93 -1.52 5.54
C THR A 89 -8.38 -1.76 4.10
N ARG A 90 -9.63 -2.18 3.92
CA ARG A 90 -10.26 -2.20 2.58
C ARG A 90 -10.05 -0.92 1.79
N GLY A 91 -10.08 0.24 2.45
CA GLY A 91 -9.90 1.55 1.81
C GLY A 91 -8.47 1.82 1.32
N SER A 92 -7.50 1.02 1.74
CA SER A 92 -6.10 1.11 1.30
C SER A 92 -5.85 0.44 -0.06
N ASN A 93 -6.82 -0.30 -0.61
CA ASN A 93 -6.74 -0.90 -1.94
C ASN A 93 -7.96 -0.47 -2.78
N VAL A 94 -7.72 0.25 -3.86
CA VAL A 94 -8.76 0.86 -4.73
C VAL A 94 -8.55 0.47 -6.17
#